data_AF-A0AAW1B8A9-F1
#
_entry.id   AF-A0AAW1B8A9-F1
#
_cell.length_a   1.000
_cell.length_b   1.000
_cell.length_c   1.000
_cell.angle_alpha   90.00
_cell.angle_beta   90.00
_cell.angle_gamma   90.00
#
_symmetry.space_group_name_H-M   'P 1'
#
loop_
_entity.id
_entity.type
_entity.pdbx_description
1 polymer ?
#
loop_
_entity_poly.entity_id
_entity_poly.type
_entity_poly.pdbx_seq_one_letter_code
_entity_poly.pdbx_strand_id
1 'polypeptide(L)'
;MTLTCRNSRLYYVDSEGNRISGTVFSVGSGSVYAYGVMDRGYSHDLSVEDAYDLARRAIYQATYRDAYSGGSVNLYHVRSDGWIHVSSDDVAGLRELFCDTSAEAVA
;
A
#
# COMPACT_ATOMS: atom_id res chain seq x y z
N MET A 1 10.54 16.95 -27.01
CA MET A 1 9.59 15.82 -27.07
C MET A 1 9.34 15.36 -25.64
N THR A 2 8.46 16.06 -24.93
CA THR A 2 8.18 15.79 -23.52
C THR A 2 7.03 14.77 -23.50
N LEU A 3 7.32 13.54 -23.08
CA LEU A 3 6.29 12.51 -22.84
C LEU A 3 5.43 12.97 -21.66
N THR A 4 4.41 13.78 -21.94
CA THR A 4 3.30 14.00 -20.98
C THR A 4 2.49 12.71 -20.94
N CYS A 5 2.84 11.83 -20.00
CA CYS A 5 2.06 10.66 -19.62
C CYS A 5 0.73 11.16 -19.04
N ARG A 6 -0.29 11.28 -19.88
CA ARG A 6 -1.56 11.94 -19.52
C ARG A 6 -2.42 11.19 -18.49
N ASN A 7 -2.07 9.96 -18.12
CA ASN A 7 -2.85 9.12 -17.19
C ASN A 7 -1.93 8.25 -16.32
N SER A 8 -2.32 8.02 -15.06
CA SER A 8 -1.66 7.07 -14.15
C SER A 8 -1.65 5.67 -14.75
N ARG A 9 -0.49 5.04 -14.84
CA ARG A 9 -0.32 3.67 -15.34
C ARG A 9 0.62 2.90 -14.43
N LEU A 10 0.21 1.70 -14.05
CA LEU A 10 0.99 0.80 -13.20
C LEU A 10 1.30 -0.47 -13.97
N TYR A 11 2.56 -0.88 -13.91
CA TYR A 11 3.07 -2.06 -14.59
C TYR A 11 3.79 -2.96 -13.59
N TYR A 12 3.47 -4.25 -13.62
CA TYR A 12 4.25 -5.30 -12.99
C TYR A 12 5.24 -5.87 -13.99
N VAL A 13 6.50 -6.00 -13.59
CA VAL A 13 7.59 -6.57 -14.37
C VAL A 13 8.35 -7.55 -13.50
N ASP A 14 8.61 -8.75 -14.00
CA ASP A 14 9.39 -9.77 -13.30
C ASP A 14 10.57 -10.31 -14.11
N SER A 15 11.35 -11.17 -13.47
CA SER A 15 12.52 -11.81 -14.06
C SER A 15 12.18 -12.86 -15.14
N GLU A 16 10.94 -13.32 -15.20
CA GLU A 16 10.48 -14.26 -16.22
C GLU A 16 10.11 -13.56 -17.53
N GLY A 17 10.18 -12.23 -17.55
CA GLY A 17 9.86 -11.41 -18.71
C GLY A 17 8.38 -11.06 -18.80
N ASN A 18 7.61 -11.29 -17.74
CA ASN A 18 6.22 -10.84 -17.71
C ASN A 18 6.17 -9.32 -17.60
N ARG A 19 5.29 -8.71 -18.39
CA ARG A 19 4.97 -7.28 -18.33
C ARG A 19 3.47 -7.10 -18.39
N ILE A 20 2.87 -6.80 -17.24
CA ILE A 20 1.41 -6.77 -17.08
C ILE A 20 1.01 -5.37 -16.61
N SER A 21 0.01 -4.78 -17.25
CA SER A 21 -0.62 -3.53 -16.77
C SER A 21 -1.85 -3.83 -15.93
N GLY A 22 -2.02 -3.11 -14.83
CA GLY A 22 -3.14 -3.31 -13.91
C GLY A 22 -3.35 -2.11 -13.00
N THR A 23 -4.35 -2.19 -12.14
CA THR A 23 -4.70 -1.14 -11.17
C THR A 23 -4.07 -1.38 -9.80
N VAL A 24 -3.89 -2.65 -9.43
CA VAL A 24 -3.47 -3.07 -8.10
C VAL A 24 -2.47 -4.22 -8.23
N PHE A 25 -1.35 -4.11 -7.53
CA PHE A 25 -0.33 -5.16 -7.44
C PHE A 25 0.25 -5.23 -6.02
N SER A 26 0.61 -6.43 -5.60
CA SER A 26 1.34 -6.71 -4.37
C SER A 26 2.34 -7.83 -4.67
N VAL A 27 3.59 -7.65 -4.25
CA VAL A 27 4.74 -8.49 -4.61
C VAL A 27 5.62 -8.72 -3.37
N GLY A 28 6.16 -9.93 -3.23
CA GLY A 28 6.99 -10.35 -2.09
C GLY A 28 6.36 -11.49 -1.28
N SER A 29 7.04 -11.93 -0.22
CA SER A 29 6.59 -13.03 0.65
C SER A 29 5.27 -12.71 1.36
N GLY A 30 5.09 -11.46 1.80
CA GLY A 30 3.87 -10.99 2.46
C GLY A 30 2.74 -10.55 1.52
N SER A 31 2.91 -10.74 0.20
CA SER A 31 2.01 -10.16 -0.81
C SER A 31 0.55 -10.61 -0.68
N VAL A 32 0.34 -11.89 -0.38
CA VAL A 32 -0.98 -12.52 -0.19
C VAL A 32 -1.77 -11.91 0.97
N TYR A 33 -1.08 -11.47 2.02
CA TYR A 33 -1.72 -10.84 3.18
C TYR A 33 -2.14 -9.41 2.87
N ALA A 34 -1.31 -8.67 2.10
CA ALA A 34 -1.64 -7.32 1.67
C ALA A 34 -2.85 -7.30 0.72
N TYR A 35 -2.96 -8.25 -0.21
CA TYR A 35 -4.14 -8.37 -1.09
C TYR A 35 -5.44 -8.52 -0.29
N GLY A 36 -5.46 -9.37 0.75
CA GLY A 36 -6.68 -9.60 1.53
C GLY A 36 -7.24 -8.34 2.22
N VAL A 37 -6.37 -7.41 2.60
CA VAL A 37 -6.79 -6.12 3.21
C VAL A 37 -7.14 -5.11 2.12
N MET A 38 -6.31 -5.04 1.09
CA MET A 38 -6.46 -4.10 -0.01
C MET A 38 -7.76 -4.36 -0.79
N ASP A 39 -8.07 -5.61 -1.14
CA ASP A 39 -9.27 -5.98 -1.89
C ASP A 39 -10.56 -5.64 -1.14
N ARG A 40 -10.50 -5.56 0.19
CA ARG A 40 -11.66 -5.25 1.03
C ARG A 40 -11.95 -3.75 1.14
N GLY A 41 -10.91 -2.92 1.06
CA GLY A 41 -11.01 -1.47 1.19
C GLY A 41 -10.86 -0.69 -0.11
N TYR A 42 -10.42 -1.34 -1.19
CA TYR A 42 -10.14 -0.67 -2.45
C TYR A 42 -11.43 -0.21 -3.16
N SER A 43 -11.45 1.06 -3.54
CA SER A 43 -12.44 1.64 -4.43
C SER A 43 -11.76 2.65 -5.36
N HIS A 44 -12.30 2.82 -6.57
CA HIS A 44 -11.78 3.78 -7.54
C HIS A 44 -11.96 5.24 -7.08
N ASP A 45 -12.96 5.50 -6.25
CA ASP A 45 -13.34 6.82 -5.77
C ASP A 45 -12.91 7.05 -4.30
N LEU A 46 -11.72 6.54 -3.92
CA LEU A 46 -11.16 6.79 -2.57
C LEU A 46 -10.64 8.21 -2.44
N SER A 47 -10.81 8.79 -1.25
CA SER A 47 -10.10 10.01 -0.89
C SER A 47 -8.61 9.70 -0.71
N VAL A 48 -7.76 10.73 -0.85
CA VAL A 48 -6.31 10.58 -0.72
C VAL A 48 -5.92 10.08 0.67
N GLU A 49 -6.60 10.57 1.72
CA GLU A 49 -6.34 10.17 3.11
C GLU A 49 -6.79 8.73 3.38
N ASP A 50 -7.96 8.32 2.86
CA ASP A 50 -8.43 6.95 3.00
C ASP A 50 -7.52 5.96 2.27
N ALA A 51 -7.00 6.35 1.10
CA ALA A 51 -6.03 5.55 0.36
C ALA A 51 -4.71 5.38 1.14
N TYR A 52 -4.26 6.41 1.86
CA TYR A 52 -3.08 6.32 2.72
C TYR A 52 -3.30 5.39 3.91
N ASP A 53 -4.44 5.51 4.60
CA ASP A 53 -4.78 4.63 5.71
C ASP A 53 -4.91 3.17 5.25
N LEU A 54 -5.59 2.92 4.13
CA LEU A 54 -5.71 1.59 3.54
C LEU A 54 -4.34 0.98 3.20
N ALA A 55 -3.46 1.76 2.57
CA ALA A 55 -2.12 1.31 2.20
C ALA A 55 -1.27 0.96 3.44
N ARG A 56 -1.28 1.82 4.47
CA ARG A 56 -0.59 1.55 5.75
C ARG A 56 -1.12 0.29 6.41
N ARG A 57 -2.45 0.13 6.49
CA ARG A 57 -3.11 -1.05 7.07
C ARG A 57 -2.75 -2.33 6.33
N ALA A 58 -2.73 -2.31 4.99
CA ALA A 58 -2.41 -3.47 4.18
C ALA A 58 -0.98 -3.97 4.43
N ILE A 59 0.01 -3.06 4.45
CA ILE A 59 1.40 -3.44 4.74
C ILE A 59 1.56 -3.87 6.19
N TYR A 60 0.96 -3.14 7.15
CA TYR A 60 1.01 -3.52 8.56
C TYR A 60 0.49 -4.95 8.79
N GLN A 61 -0.66 -5.31 8.21
CA GLN A 61 -1.20 -6.67 8.33
C GLN A 61 -0.29 -7.72 7.68
N ALA A 62 0.36 -7.39 6.55
CA ALA A 62 1.35 -8.27 5.94
C ALA A 62 2.56 -8.47 6.85
N THR A 63 3.13 -7.40 7.42
CA THR A 63 4.26 -7.48 8.37
C THR A 63 3.92 -8.24 9.66
N TYR A 64 2.65 -8.20 10.08
CA TYR A 64 2.23 -8.93 11.28
C TYR A 64 2.15 -10.45 11.06
N ARG A 65 1.89 -10.89 9.82
CA ARG A 65 1.69 -12.31 9.49
C ARG A 65 2.89 -12.96 8.84
N ASP A 66 3.67 -12.22 8.05
CA ASP A 66 4.85 -12.71 7.36
C ASP A 66 6.13 -12.42 8.16
N ALA A 67 6.86 -13.47 8.51
CA ALA A 67 8.10 -13.37 9.28
C ALA A 67 9.24 -12.67 8.52
N TYR A 68 9.18 -12.63 7.19
CA TYR A 68 10.20 -11.98 6.36
C TYR A 68 9.87 -10.51 6.03
N SER A 69 8.73 -10.01 6.50
CA SER A 69 8.28 -8.62 6.27
C SER A 69 8.26 -7.84 7.59
N GLY A 70 8.92 -6.67 7.65
CA GLY A 70 8.95 -5.84 8.86
C GLY A 70 9.81 -4.58 8.74
N GLY A 71 10.07 -3.94 9.87
CA GLY A 71 10.86 -2.70 9.96
C GLY A 71 9.99 -1.45 9.85
N SER A 72 10.12 -0.70 8.76
CA SER A 72 9.42 0.57 8.52
C SER A 72 8.56 0.51 7.25
N VAL A 73 7.38 1.10 7.30
CA VAL A 73 6.46 1.28 6.18
C VAL A 73 6.70 2.64 5.54
N ASN A 74 7.19 2.65 4.29
CA ASN A 74 7.38 3.88 3.53
C ASN A 74 6.21 4.08 2.56
N LEU A 75 5.57 5.24 2.65
CA LEU A 75 4.39 5.59 1.85
C LEU A 75 4.73 6.69 0.84
N TYR A 76 4.38 6.45 -0.43
CA TYR A 76 4.59 7.38 -1.53
C TYR A 76 3.29 7.62 -2.29
N HIS A 77 3.08 8.86 -2.73
CA HIS A 77 1.95 9.23 -3.58
C HIS A 77 2.46 9.78 -4.90
N VAL A 78 2.09 9.12 -6.00
CA VAL A 78 2.40 9.55 -7.36
C VAL A 78 1.25 10.38 -7.93
N ARG A 79 1.55 11.63 -8.30
CA ARG A 79 0.64 12.61 -8.89
C ARG A 79 1.07 12.94 -10.32
N SER A 80 0.32 13.79 -11.01
CA SER A 80 0.64 14.24 -12.37
C SER A 80 1.90 15.11 -12.45
N ASP A 81 2.24 15.80 -11.36
CA ASP A 81 3.41 16.69 -11.24
C ASP A 81 4.67 15.97 -10.72
N GLY A 82 4.54 14.73 -10.25
CA GLY A 82 5.64 13.94 -9.69
C GLY A 82 5.20 13.06 -8.54
N TRP A 83 6.17 12.49 -7.82
CA TRP A 83 5.91 11.71 -6.61
C TRP A 83 6.28 12.49 -5.36
N ILE A 84 5.55 12.24 -4.27
CA ILE A 84 5.85 12.77 -2.94
C ILE A 84 6.08 11.61 -1.96
N HIS A 85 7.05 11.78 -1.07
CA HIS A 85 7.19 10.94 0.10
C HIS A 85 6.22 11.44 1.18
N VAL A 86 5.26 10.59 1.56
CA VAL A 86 4.18 10.96 2.47
C VAL A 86 4.61 10.71 3.91
N SER A 87 5.03 9.49 4.23
CA SER A 87 5.47 9.12 5.57
C SER A 87 6.41 7.91 5.55
N SER A 88 7.21 7.80 6.61
CA SER A 88 8.00 6.61 6.94
C SER A 88 7.65 6.24 8.37
N ASP A 89 6.80 5.23 8.52
CA ASP A 89 6.17 4.87 9.78
C ASP A 89 6.78 3.56 10.30
N ASP A 90 7.18 3.51 11.57
CA ASP A 90 7.68 2.26 12.16
C ASP A 90 6.52 1.29 12.44
N VAL A 91 6.73 0.00 12.18
CA VAL A 91 5.69 -1.02 12.35
C VAL A 91 5.23 -1.13 13.82
N ALA A 92 6.11 -0.88 14.80
CA ALA A 92 5.71 -0.88 16.21
C ALA A 92 4.79 0.31 16.53
N GLY A 93 5.07 1.50 15.98
CA GLY A 93 4.17 2.64 16.13
C GLY A 93 2.81 2.44 15.48
N LEU A 94 2.78 1.79 14.29
CA LEU A 94 1.53 1.41 13.62
C LEU A 94 0.76 0.35 14.41
N ARG A 95 1.45 -0.56 15.12
CA ARG A 95 0.81 -1.56 15.98
C ARG A 95 0.00 -0.92 17.09
N GLU A 96 0.58 0.06 17.78
CA GLU A 96 -0.11 0.80 18.85
C GLU A 96 -1.35 1.49 18.32
N LEU A 97 -1.21 2.27 17.23
CA LEU A 97 -2.29 3.00 16.60
C LEU A 97 -3.48 2.09 16.21
N PHE A 98 -3.21 0.97 15.53
CA PHE A 98 -4.28 0.08 15.06
C PHE A 98 -4.82 -0.84 16.15
N CYS A 99 -4.04 -1.15 17.19
CA CYS A 99 -4.55 -1.89 18.35
C CYS A 99 -5.56 -1.04 19.13
N ASP A 100 -5.25 0.23 19.37
CA ASP A 100 -6.12 1.15 20.12
C ASP A 100 -7.39 1.47 19.32
N THR A 101 -7.26 1.73 18.02
CA THR A 101 -8.43 1.96 17.13
C THR A 101 -9.36 0.75 17.07
N SER A 102 -8.81 -0.47 17.10
CA SER A 102 -9.63 -1.70 17.10
C SER A 102 -10.34 -1.95 18.44
N ALA A 103 -9.85 -1.39 19.55
CA ALA A 103 -10.52 -1.44 20.84
C ALA A 103 -11.70 -0.46 20.90
N GLU A 104 -11.57 0.73 20.30
CA GLU A 104 -12.65 1.73 20.25
C GLU A 104 -13.78 1.34 19.29
N ALA A 105 -13.48 0.66 18.17
CA ALA A 105 -14.50 0.25 17.20
C ALA A 105 -15.41 -0.91 17.68
N VAL A 106 -15.08 -1.54 18.81
CA VAL A 106 -15.80 -2.69 19.39
C VAL A 106 -16.57 -2.31 20.67
N ALA A 107 -16.47 -1.06 21.12
CA ALA A 107 -17.24 -0.48 22.23
C ALA A 107 -18.48 0.29 21.73
#